data_AF-A0AAC8V8C8-F1
#
_entry.id   AF-A0AAC8V8C8-F1
#
_cell.length_a   1.000
_cell.length_b   1.000
_cell.length_c   1.000
_cell.angle_alpha   90.00
_cell.angle_beta   90.00
_cell.angle_gamma   90.00
#
_symmetry.space_group_name_H-M   'P 1'
#
loop_
_entity.id
_entity.type
_entity.pdbx_description
1 polymer ?
#
loop_
_entity_poly.entity_id
_entity_poly.type
_entity_poly.pdbx_seq_one_letter_code
_entity_poly.pdbx_strand_id
1 'polypeptide(L)'
;MIYTTNTIESLNNVIRHAIKKRKVLPMDNAVKKVVWLAIQAVSQKWTMPLRGRRMAISRFIIEFGDRLNGHVCKRHLHRIVCRGETPRR
;
A
#
# COMPACT_ATOMS: atom_id res chain seq x y z
N MET A 1 -10.31 -3.89 4.21
CA MET A 1 -10.84 -2.85 3.31
C MET A 1 -10.16 -3.01 1.96
N ILE A 2 -10.75 -3.77 1.05
CA ILE A 2 -10.22 -4.00 -0.32
C ILE A 2 -11.18 -3.40 -1.38
N TYR A 3 -12.36 -2.96 -0.97
CA TYR A 3 -13.44 -2.42 -1.82
C TYR A 3 -13.51 -0.88 -1.86
N THR A 4 -12.51 -0.17 -1.33
CA THR A 4 -12.52 1.31 -1.40
C THR A 4 -11.88 1.76 -2.72
N THR A 5 -12.70 1.99 -3.74
CA THR A 5 -12.28 2.58 -5.03
C THR A 5 -11.72 4.00 -4.89
N ASN A 6 -11.95 4.65 -3.75
CA ASN A 6 -11.52 6.02 -3.43
C ASN A 6 -10.01 6.25 -3.66
N THR A 7 -9.15 5.26 -3.39
CA THR A 7 -7.70 5.42 -3.57
C THR A 7 -7.32 5.50 -5.05
N ILE A 8 -7.85 4.61 -5.87
CA ILE A 8 -7.61 4.55 -7.32
C ILE A 8 -8.26 5.77 -8.00
N GLU A 9 -9.48 6.12 -7.59
CA GLU A 9 -10.18 7.30 -8.12
C GLU A 9 -9.45 8.60 -7.79
N SER A 10 -8.93 8.74 -6.56
CA SER A 10 -8.13 9.92 -6.17
C SER A 10 -6.88 10.09 -7.04
N LEU A 11 -6.19 8.98 -7.36
CA LEU A 11 -5.02 9.00 -8.23
C LEU A 11 -5.40 9.38 -9.67
N ASN A 12 -6.46 8.78 -10.20
CA ASN A 12 -6.96 9.07 -11.55
C ASN A 12 -7.36 10.54 -11.71
N ASN A 13 -7.97 11.14 -10.69
CA ASN A 13 -8.31 12.56 -10.70
C ASN A 13 -7.07 13.45 -10.77
N VAL A 14 -6.01 13.13 -10.04
CA VAL A 14 -4.74 13.89 -10.10
C VAL A 14 -4.11 13.79 -11.48
N ILE A 15 -4.08 12.59 -12.08
CA ILE A 15 -3.51 12.38 -13.41
C ILE A 15 -4.30 13.17 -14.47
N ARG A 16 -5.64 13.11 -14.45
CA ARG A 16 -6.50 13.88 -15.36
C ARG A 16 -6.28 15.39 -15.21
N HIS A 17 -6.12 15.88 -13.98
CA HIS A 17 -5.85 17.30 -13.74
C HIS A 17 -4.49 17.72 -14.31
N ALA A 18 -3.44 16.90 -14.12
CA ALA A 18 -2.10 17.16 -14.64
C ALA A 18 -2.08 17.20 -16.19
N ILE A 19 -2.83 16.31 -16.84
CA ILE A 19 -2.94 16.26 -18.31
C ILE A 19 -3.79 17.44 -18.83
N LYS A 20 -4.92 17.75 -18.20
CA LYS A 20 -5.79 18.88 -18.59
C LYS A 20 -5.05 20.23 -18.60
N LYS A 21 -4.08 20.41 -17.69
CA LYS A 21 -3.23 21.61 -17.63
C LYS A 21 -2.29 21.75 -18.83
N ARG A 22 -1.95 20.66 -19.52
CA ARG A 22 -1.06 20.64 -20.69
C ARG A 22 -1.81 20.09 -21.91
N LYS A 23 -2.53 20.98 -22.61
CA LYS A 23 -3.47 20.64 -23.69
C LYS A 23 -2.82 19.96 -24.91
N VAL A 24 -1.54 20.21 -25.17
CA VAL A 24 -0.78 19.58 -26.25
C VAL A 24 0.55 19.08 -25.69
N LEU A 25 0.83 17.79 -25.87
CA LEU A 25 2.11 17.18 -25.52
C LEU A 25 2.80 16.79 -26.84
N PRO A 26 4.00 17.32 -27.12
CA PRO A 26 4.61 17.21 -28.45
C PRO A 26 5.21 15.83 -28.75
N MET A 27 5.41 14.97 -27.74
CA MET A 27 6.03 13.64 -27.89
C MET A 27 5.57 12.70 -26.77
N ASP A 28 5.52 11.39 -27.03
CA ASP A 28 5.11 10.36 -26.05
C ASP A 28 6.00 10.34 -24.79
N ASN A 29 7.29 10.65 -24.93
CA ASN A 29 8.21 10.77 -23.80
C ASN A 29 7.82 11.91 -22.85
N ALA A 30 7.26 13.00 -23.39
CA ALA A 30 6.75 14.10 -22.58
C ALA A 30 5.51 13.68 -21.78
N VAL A 31 4.63 12.85 -22.37
CA VAL A 31 3.46 12.27 -21.68
C VAL A 31 3.90 11.43 -20.48
N LYS A 32 4.84 10.50 -20.71
CA LYS A 32 5.38 9.63 -19.64
C LYS A 32 5.98 10.44 -18.50
N LYS A 33 6.73 11.50 -18.83
CA LYS A 33 7.35 12.40 -17.84
C LYS A 33 6.31 13.15 -17.00
N VAL A 34 5.23 13.63 -17.62
CA VAL A 34 4.14 14.31 -16.91
C VAL A 34 3.42 13.36 -15.93
N VAL A 35 3.13 12.14 -16.38
CA VAL A 35 2.51 11.11 -15.51
C VAL A 35 3.43 10.74 -14.35
N TRP A 36 4.72 10.55 -14.62
CA TRP A 36 5.72 10.25 -13.58
C TRP A 36 5.80 11.35 -12.52
N LEU A 37 5.86 12.62 -12.94
CA LEU A 37 5.87 13.76 -12.02
C LEU A 37 4.58 13.85 -11.19
N ALA A 38 3.42 13.55 -11.79
CA ALA A 38 2.14 13.52 -11.07
C ALA A 38 2.13 12.43 -9.99
N ILE A 39 2.62 11.23 -10.32
CA ILE A 39 2.71 10.11 -9.36
C ILE A 39 3.68 10.45 -8.23
N GLN A 40 4.84 11.03 -8.54
CA GLN A 40 5.82 11.43 -7.53
C GLN A 40 5.25 12.47 -6.55
N ALA A 41 4.50 13.46 -7.06
CA ALA A 41 3.84 14.46 -6.23
C ALA A 41 2.75 13.86 -5.32
N VAL A 42 2.00 12.86 -5.81
CA VAL A 42 1.01 12.13 -4.99
C VAL A 42 1.70 11.25 -3.96
N SER A 43 2.79 10.58 -4.33
CA SER A 43 3.56 9.71 -3.44
C SER A 43 4.09 10.47 -2.22
N GLN A 44 4.52 11.72 -2.38
CA GLN A 44 4.94 12.57 -1.25
C GLN A 44 3.78 12.90 -0.29
N LYS A 45 2.56 13.02 -0.81
CA LYS A 45 1.35 13.28 -0.01
C LYS A 45 0.81 12.02 0.67
N TRP A 46 1.07 10.84 0.10
CA TRP A 46 0.66 9.54 0.63
C TRP A 46 1.59 9.02 1.74
N THR A 47 1.88 9.89 2.71
CA THR A 47 2.69 9.54 3.89
C THR A 47 1.82 9.09 5.06
N MET A 48 0.50 9.31 5.00
CA MET A 48 -0.40 9.00 6.11
C MET A 48 -0.55 7.48 6.30
N PRO A 49 -0.25 6.94 7.51
CA PRO A 49 -0.40 5.51 7.78
C PRO A 49 -1.87 5.09 7.75
N LEU A 50 -2.15 3.98 7.08
CA LEU A 50 -3.51 3.44 6.94
C LEU A 50 -4.10 3.11 8.32
N ARG A 51 -5.31 3.59 8.62
CA ARG A 51 -6.02 3.28 9.87
C ARG A 51 -6.23 1.77 9.99
N GLY A 52 -5.85 1.18 11.12
CA GLY A 52 -5.94 -0.26 11.35
C GLY A 52 -4.80 -1.09 10.73
N ARG A 53 -3.74 -0.45 10.18
CA ARG A 53 -2.56 -1.14 9.60
C ARG A 53 -1.96 -2.18 10.55
N ARG A 54 -1.87 -1.88 11.86
CA ARG A 54 -1.35 -2.83 12.86
C ARG A 54 -2.14 -4.14 12.91
N MET A 55 -3.48 -4.06 12.99
CA MET A 55 -4.32 -5.26 13.04
C MET A 55 -4.30 -6.04 11.73
N ALA A 56 -4.26 -5.33 10.59
CA ALA A 56 -4.14 -5.96 9.28
C ALA A 56 -2.81 -6.75 9.17
N ILE A 57 -1.70 -6.15 9.59
CA ILE A 57 -0.39 -6.81 9.61
C ILE A 57 -0.41 -8.03 10.53
N SER A 58 -1.02 -7.96 11.71
CA SER A 58 -1.14 -9.12 12.59
C SER A 58 -1.87 -10.30 11.93
N ARG A 59 -2.96 -10.03 11.18
CA ARG A 59 -3.67 -11.07 10.42
C ARG A 59 -2.83 -11.62 9.26
N PHE A 60 -2.15 -10.75 8.50
CA PHE A 60 -1.25 -11.16 7.43
C PHE A 60 -0.10 -12.03 7.92
N ILE A 61 0.44 -11.75 9.12
CA ILE A 61 1.51 -12.55 9.73
C ILE A 61 1.00 -13.95 10.12
N ILE A 62 -0.23 -14.05 10.62
CA ILE A 62 -0.81 -15.35 10.99
C ILE A 62 -1.07 -16.21 9.74
N GLU A 63 -1.59 -15.61 8.67
CA GLU A 63 -2.02 -16.34 7.49
C GLU A 63 -0.91 -16.58 6.44
N PHE A 64 0.10 -15.70 6.40
CA PHE A 64 1.21 -15.77 5.43
C PHE A 64 2.58 -15.67 6.11
N GLY A 65 2.68 -16.07 7.39
CA GLY A 65 3.89 -15.98 8.20
C GLY A 65 5.13 -16.57 7.52
N ASP A 66 4.96 -17.69 6.82
CA ASP A 66 6.04 -18.39 6.12
C ASP A 66 6.73 -17.55 5.04
N ARG A 67 5.99 -16.64 4.39
CA ARG A 67 6.50 -15.75 3.33
C ARG A 67 7.13 -14.47 3.89
N LEU A 68 6.85 -14.13 5.15
CA LEU A 68 7.26 -12.88 5.80
C LEU A 68 8.46 -13.05 6.75
N ASN A 69 8.99 -14.27 6.87
CA ASN A 69 10.03 -14.69 7.83
C ASN A 69 11.34 -13.89 7.82
N GLY A 70 11.64 -13.13 6.77
CA GLY A 70 12.86 -12.31 6.65
C GLY A 70 12.72 -10.83 7.03
N HIS A 71 11.51 -10.28 7.10
CA HIS A 71 11.29 -8.82 7.19
C HIS A 71 10.55 -8.36 8.44
N VAL A 72 9.99 -9.28 9.22
CA VAL A 72 9.30 -8.96 10.48
C VAL A 72 10.17 -9.45 11.64
N CYS A 73 10.67 -8.51 12.44
CA CYS A 73 11.48 -8.80 13.63
C CYS A 73 10.76 -9.84 14.51
N LYS A 74 11.31 -11.06 14.57
CA LYS A 74 10.79 -12.27 15.27
C LYS A 74 10.58 -12.11 16.78
N ARG A 75 10.67 -10.90 17.34
CA ARG A 75 10.58 -10.66 18.79
C ARG A 75 9.16 -10.79 19.36
N HIS A 76 8.12 -10.86 18.50
CA HIS A 76 6.73 -10.90 18.95
C HIS A 76 5.95 -12.17 18.56
N LEU A 77 6.44 -13.00 17.65
CA LEU A 77 5.73 -14.22 17.21
C LEU A 77 5.74 -15.33 18.26
N HIS A 78 6.81 -15.46 19.05
CA HIS A 78 6.92 -16.53 20.07
C HIS A 78 5.88 -16.41 21.21
N ARG A 79 5.20 -15.26 21.35
CA ARG A 79 4.16 -15.08 22.39
C ARG A 79 2.74 -15.35 21.88
N ILE A 80 2.51 -15.23 20.57
CA ILE A 80 1.17 -15.37 19.97
C ILE A 80 0.94 -16.82 19.54
N VAL A 81 1.94 -17.50 18.98
CA VAL A 81 1.81 -18.91 18.55
C VAL A 81 1.71 -19.86 19.74
N CYS A 82 2.51 -19.64 20.81
CA CYS A 82 2.54 -20.51 21.99
C CYS A 82 1.37 -20.32 22.99
N ARG A 83 0.35 -19.50 22.69
CA ARG A 83 -0.86 -19.38 23.53
C ARG A 83 -2.06 -20.16 22.99
N GLY A 84 -1.92 -20.85 21.86
CA GLY A 84 -2.98 -21.66 21.23
C GLY A 84 -2.84 -23.18 21.43
N GLU A 85 -1.72 -23.68 21.94
CA GLU A 85 -1.55 -25.11 22.21
C GLU A 85 -2.14 -25.47 23.57
N THR A 86 -3.46 -25.67 23.57
CA THR A 86 -4.08 -26.56 24.55
C THR A 86 -3.87 -27.99 24.07
N PRO A 87 -3.27 -28.89 24.88
CA PRO A 87 -3.33 -30.31 24.57
C PRO A 87 -4.75 -30.78 24.88
N ARG A 88 -5.56 -30.99 23.84
CA ARG A 88 -6.67 -31.94 23.94
C ARG A 88 -6.12 -33.32 23.57
N ARG A 89 -6.13 -34.18 24.59
CA ARG A 89 -5.69 -35.59 24.68
C ARG A 89 -4.22 -35.79 25.03
#